data_AF-A0A3B5QTF8-F1
#
_entry.id   AF-A0A3B5QTF8-F1
#
_cell.length_a   1.000
_cell.length_b   1.000
_cell.length_c   1.000
_cell.angle_alpha   90.00
_cell.angle_beta   90.00
_cell.angle_gamma   90.00
#
_symmetry.space_group_name_H-M   'P 1'
#
loop_
_entity.id
_entity.type
_entity.pdbx_description
1 polymer ?
#
loop_
_entity_poly.entity_id
_entity_poly.type
_entity_poly.pdbx_seq_one_letter_code
_entity_poly.pdbx_strand_id
1 'polypeptide(L)'
;LLWPALIDEDICCFRDIKPAAPHHYLVVPTKHVGNCKSLNIQHVPLVKQMVDVGKDVLQKHNVTDLADVRFGFHWPPFCSVSHLHLHVLAPVSQMGFMSRLIYRLNAYWFILI
;
A
#
# COMPACT_ATOMS: atom_id res chain seq x y z
N LEU A 1 -4.74 19.21 5.27
CA LEU A 1 -5.17 18.44 6.45
C LEU A 1 -5.57 17.06 5.97
N LEU A 2 -4.60 16.13 5.99
CA LEU A 2 -4.77 14.74 5.55
C LEU A 2 -5.48 14.01 6.70
N TRP A 3 -6.80 13.94 6.62
CA TRP A 3 -7.54 13.09 7.55
C TRP A 3 -7.21 11.62 7.20
N PRO A 4 -6.75 10.80 8.16
CA PRO A 4 -6.58 9.38 7.93
C PRO A 4 -7.92 8.76 7.57
N ALA A 5 -7.92 7.87 6.58
CA ALA A 5 -9.10 7.15 6.15
C ALA A 5 -9.57 6.18 7.24
N LEU A 6 -8.62 5.59 7.98
CA LEU A 6 -8.83 4.77 9.17
C LEU A 6 -7.63 4.88 10.11
N ILE A 7 -7.89 4.99 11.42
CA ILE A 7 -6.88 4.84 12.47
C ILE A 7 -7.36 3.73 13.41
N ASP A 8 -6.54 2.71 13.57
CA ASP A 8 -6.60 1.73 14.65
C ASP A 8 -5.37 1.95 15.56
N GLU A 9 -5.33 1.38 16.77
CA GLU A 9 -4.20 1.55 17.71
C GLU A 9 -2.87 1.08 17.10
N ASP A 10 -2.90 0.03 16.28
CA ASP A 10 -1.71 -0.60 15.70
C ASP A 10 -1.45 -0.24 14.22
N ILE A 11 -2.45 0.28 13.49
CA ILE A 11 -2.35 0.59 12.05
C ILE A 11 -3.01 1.93 11.71
N CYS A 12 -2.34 2.71 10.87
CA CYS A 12 -2.86 3.92 10.26
C CYS A 12 -3.02 3.74 8.75
N CYS A 13 -4.11 4.22 8.18
CA CYS A 13 -4.34 4.26 6.74
C CYS A 13 -4.69 5.69 6.30
N PHE A 14 -3.98 6.20 5.30
CA PHE A 14 -4.19 7.56 4.79
C PHE A 14 -3.92 7.64 3.29
N ARG A 15 -4.44 8.68 2.65
CA ARG A 15 -4.25 8.90 1.21
C ARG A 15 -2.81 9.32 0.93
N ASP A 16 -2.20 8.75 -0.10
CA ASP A 16 -0.90 9.18 -0.58
C ASP A 16 -0.98 10.63 -1.09
N ILE A 17 0.03 11.44 -0.76
CA ILE A 17 0.12 12.86 -1.15
C ILE A 17 0.31 13.03 -2.67
N LYS A 18 0.89 12.03 -3.34
CA LYS A 18 1.09 11.96 -4.80
C LYS A 18 0.43 10.68 -5.32
N PRO A 19 -0.90 10.67 -5.45
CA PRO A 19 -1.64 9.48 -5.84
C PRO A 19 -1.24 9.02 -7.25
N ALA A 20 -0.92 7.72 -7.37
CA ALA A 20 -0.53 7.10 -8.64
C ALA A 20 -1.72 6.48 -9.40
N ALA A 21 -2.83 6.28 -8.68
CA ALA A 21 -4.14 5.83 -9.13
C ALA A 21 -5.23 6.67 -8.41
N PRO A 22 -6.50 6.66 -8.87
CA PRO A 22 -7.58 7.41 -8.23
C PRO A 22 -7.70 7.16 -6.71
N HIS A 23 -7.59 5.88 -6.33
CA HIS A 23 -7.42 5.42 -4.96
C HIS A 23 -5.96 4.99 -4.78
N HIS A 24 -5.20 5.82 -4.08
CA HIS A 24 -3.85 5.50 -3.63
C HIS A 24 -3.76 5.77 -2.14
N TYR A 25 -3.70 4.71 -1.35
CA TYR A 25 -3.57 4.77 0.10
C TYR A 25 -2.28 4.12 0.57
N LEU A 26 -1.79 4.57 1.71
CA LEU A 26 -0.68 3.98 2.45
C LEU A 26 -1.24 3.41 3.75
N VAL A 27 -1.07 2.10 3.94
CA VAL A 27 -1.35 1.42 5.21
C VAL A 27 -0.03 1.22 5.93
N VAL A 28 0.06 1.67 7.17
CA VAL A 28 1.33 1.84 7.91
C VAL A 28 1.14 1.38 9.36
N PRO A 29 2.02 0.54 9.93
CA PRO A 29 1.96 0.22 11.35
C PRO A 29 2.30 1.45 12.20
N THR A 30 1.60 1.65 13.33
CA THR A 30 1.91 2.76 14.25
C THR A 30 3.24 2.55 14.98
N LYS A 31 3.59 1.29 15.25
CA LYS A 31 4.90 0.89 15.77
C LYS A 31 5.92 0.84 14.63
N HIS A 32 7.13 1.34 14.90
CA HIS A 32 8.18 1.33 13.89
C HIS A 32 8.57 -0.10 13.49
N VAL A 33 8.24 -0.44 12.25
CA VAL A 33 8.78 -1.58 11.51
C VAL A 33 9.62 -1.02 10.37
N GLY A 34 10.79 -1.61 10.11
CA GLY A 34 11.63 -1.24 8.98
C GLY A 34 10.94 -1.46 7.62
N ASN A 35 11.66 -1.31 6.52
CA ASN A 35 11.08 -1.54 5.19
C ASN A 35 10.78 -3.03 4.93
N CYS A 36 10.25 -3.36 3.75
CA CYS A 36 9.89 -4.74 3.42
C CYS A 36 11.06 -5.75 3.48
N LYS A 37 12.34 -5.32 3.42
CA LYS A 37 13.50 -6.23 3.62
C LYS A 37 13.66 -6.71 5.06
N SER A 38 13.11 -6.00 6.05
CA SER A 38 13.15 -6.43 7.45
C SER A 38 12.01 -7.37 7.82
N LEU A 39 11.08 -7.62 6.90
CA LEU A 39 9.99 -8.57 7.14
C LEU A 39 10.53 -10.00 7.25
N ASN A 40 9.95 -10.74 8.19
CA ASN A 40 10.21 -12.16 8.41
C ASN A 40 8.88 -12.86 8.76
N ILE A 41 8.91 -14.17 9.00
CA ILE A 41 7.70 -14.97 9.24
C ILE A 41 6.84 -14.48 10.44
N GLN A 42 7.44 -13.82 11.43
CA GLN A 42 6.73 -13.28 12.60
C GLN A 42 5.86 -12.07 12.22
N HIS A 43 6.14 -11.42 11.10
CA HIS A 43 5.40 -10.26 10.62
C HIS A 43 4.21 -10.62 9.71
N VAL A 44 4.00 -11.91 9.40
CA VAL A 44 2.88 -12.36 8.56
C VAL A 44 1.52 -11.87 9.08
N PRO A 45 1.21 -11.95 10.40
CA PRO A 45 -0.06 -11.43 10.92
C PRO A 45 -0.23 -9.92 10.67
N LEU A 46 0.84 -9.14 10.85
CA LEU A 46 0.84 -7.70 10.60
C LEU A 46 0.54 -7.39 9.12
N VAL A 47 1.27 -8.03 8.20
CA VAL A 47 1.09 -7.80 6.76
C VAL A 47 -0.33 -8.17 6.33
N LYS A 48 -0.88 -9.27 6.87
CA LYS A 48 -2.27 -9.66 6.60
C LYS A 48 -3.25 -8.59 7.07
N GLN A 49 -3.09 -8.08 8.29
CA GLN A 49 -3.93 -7.00 8.83
C GLN A 49 -3.83 -5.74 7.97
N MET A 50 -2.63 -5.39 7.49
CA MET A 50 -2.45 -4.24 6.58
C MET A 50 -3.22 -4.42 5.25
N VAL A 51 -3.19 -5.63 4.68
CA VAL A 51 -3.95 -5.95 3.46
C VAL A 51 -5.45 -5.89 3.71
N ASP A 52 -5.92 -6.42 4.83
CA ASP A 52 -7.34 -6.41 5.19
C ASP A 52 -7.85 -4.96 5.38
N VAL A 53 -7.10 -4.11 6.10
CA VAL A 53 -7.40 -2.66 6.19
C VAL A 53 -7.42 -2.00 4.81
N GLY A 54 -6.49 -2.35 3.93
CA GLY A 54 -6.45 -1.83 2.57
C GLY A 54 -7.70 -2.19 1.76
N LYS A 55 -8.17 -3.44 1.87
CA LYS A 55 -9.43 -3.91 1.23
C LYS A 55 -10.63 -3.18 1.81
N ASP A 56 -10.70 -3.02 3.13
CA ASP A 56 -11.81 -2.33 3.79
C ASP A 56 -11.94 -0.87 3.34
N VAL A 57 -10.81 -0.16 3.19
CA VAL A 57 -10.81 1.21 2.66
C VAL A 57 -11.32 1.23 1.21
N LEU A 58 -10.87 0.31 0.36
CA LEU A 58 -11.35 0.22 -1.03
C LEU A 58 -12.86 -0.06 -1.09
N GLN A 59 -13.36 -0.99 -0.27
CA GLN A 59 -14.79 -1.31 -0.19
C GLN A 59 -15.62 -0.10 0.26
N LYS A 60 -15.16 0.66 1.26
CA LYS A 60 -15.80 1.91 1.72
C LYS A 60 -15.89 2.98 0.61
N HIS A 61 -15.00 2.90 -0.37
CA HIS A 61 -14.98 3.77 -1.54
C HIS A 61 -15.60 3.14 -2.80
N ASN A 62 -16.39 2.07 -2.64
CA ASN A 62 -17.09 1.35 -3.71
C ASN A 62 -16.16 0.73 -4.78
N VAL A 63 -14.92 0.41 -4.41
CA VAL A 63 -14.00 -0.35 -5.25
C VAL A 63 -14.14 -1.83 -4.90
N THR A 64 -14.84 -2.57 -5.76
CA THR A 64 -15.15 -4.00 -5.53
C THR A 64 -14.41 -4.95 -6.48
N ASP A 65 -13.90 -4.45 -7.61
CA ASP A 65 -13.12 -5.26 -8.55
C ASP A 65 -11.67 -5.41 -8.05
N LEU A 66 -11.39 -6.52 -7.37
CA LEU A 66 -10.06 -6.82 -6.86
C LEU A 66 -9.03 -7.15 -7.96
N ALA A 67 -9.46 -7.48 -9.19
CA ALA A 67 -8.54 -7.76 -10.29
C ALA A 67 -7.78 -6.49 -10.72
N ASP A 68 -8.43 -5.32 -10.54
CA ASP A 68 -7.89 -4.00 -10.86
C ASP A 68 -7.29 -3.28 -9.64
N VAL A 69 -6.89 -4.05 -8.61
CA VAL A 69 -6.25 -3.55 -7.39
C VAL A 69 -4.82 -4.08 -7.28
N ARG A 70 -3.89 -3.27 -6.76
CA ARG A 70 -2.56 -3.74 -6.37
C ARG A 70 -2.26 -3.39 -4.91
N PHE A 71 -1.71 -4.38 -4.22
CA PHE A 71 -1.14 -4.27 -2.89
C PHE A 71 0.36 -4.55 -3.01
N GLY A 72 1.20 -3.67 -2.48
CA GLY A 72 2.64 -3.95 -2.54
C GLY A 72 3.52 -2.96 -1.79
N PHE A 73 4.79 -3.34 -1.70
CA PHE A 73 5.85 -2.56 -1.06
C PHE A 73 6.89 -2.14 -2.09
N HIS A 74 7.43 -0.93 -1.95
CA HIS A 74 8.66 -0.57 -2.66
C HIS A 74 9.86 -1.30 -2.07
N TRP A 75 10.76 -1.80 -2.92
CA TRP A 75 11.99 -2.48 -2.52
C TRP A 75 13.19 -1.51 -2.49
N PRO A 76 13.99 -1.49 -1.41
CA PRO A 76 15.17 -0.63 -1.32
C PRO A 76 16.22 -0.96 -2.39
N PRO A 77 16.95 0.03 -2.97
CA PRO A 77 17.13 1.39 -2.45
C PRO A 77 16.07 2.41 -2.88
N PHE A 78 15.08 2.01 -3.68
CA PHE A 78 14.05 2.91 -4.22
C PHE A 78 12.89 3.16 -3.23
N CYS A 79 13.17 3.11 -1.92
CA CYS A 79 12.22 3.48 -0.88
C CYS A 79 12.50 4.92 -0.45
N SER A 80 11.49 5.77 -0.49
CA SER A 80 11.62 7.14 0.02
C SER A 80 11.65 7.20 1.55
N VAL A 81 11.20 6.14 2.25
CA VAL A 81 11.05 6.09 3.71
C VAL A 81 11.47 4.71 4.22
N SER A 82 12.24 4.67 5.32
CA SER A 82 12.69 3.45 6.00
C SER A 82 11.68 2.91 7.02
N HIS A 83 10.39 3.01 6.71
CA HIS A 83 9.29 2.54 7.55
C HIS A 83 8.31 1.76 6.68
N LEU A 84 7.78 0.64 7.18
CA LEU A 84 6.88 -0.21 6.41
C LEU A 84 5.63 0.55 5.99
N HIS A 85 5.33 0.58 4.70
CA HIS A 85 4.09 1.18 4.19
C HIS A 85 3.59 0.39 2.99
N LEU A 86 2.40 -0.19 3.12
CA LEU A 86 1.74 -0.92 2.05
C LEU A 86 1.04 0.07 1.13
N HIS A 87 1.39 0.05 -0.15
CA HIS A 87 0.65 0.77 -1.19
C HIS A 87 -0.62 0.00 -1.53
N VAL A 88 -1.74 0.69 -1.46
CA VAL A 88 -3.06 0.21 -1.89
C VAL A 88 -3.47 1.05 -3.09
N LEU A 89 -3.53 0.44 -4.27
CA LEU A 89 -3.71 1.14 -5.54
C LEU A 89 -4.92 0.59 -6.29
N ALA A 90 -5.85 1.47 -6.66
CA ALA A 90 -7.00 1.11 -7.49
C ALA A 90 -7.62 2.33 -8.19
N PRO A 91 -8.34 2.13 -9.30
CA PRO A 91 -8.12 1.08 -10.27
C PRO A 91 -6.75 1.23 -10.97
N VAL A 92 -6.07 0.11 -11.22
CA VAL A 92 -4.77 0.07 -11.93
C VAL A 92 -4.92 0.47 -13.39
N SER A 93 -6.05 0.13 -14.00
CA SER A 93 -6.42 0.50 -15.37
C SER A 93 -6.37 2.01 -15.60
N GLN A 94 -6.65 2.80 -14.57
CA GLN A 94 -6.65 4.27 -14.63
C GLN A 94 -5.32 4.92 -14.19
N MET A 95 -4.29 4.12 -13.91
CA MET A 95 -2.96 4.68 -13.67
C MET A 95 -2.41 5.37 -14.93
N GLY A 96 -1.78 6.53 -14.73
CA GLY A 96 -1.01 7.19 -15.78
C GLY A 96 0.16 6.32 -16.26
N PHE A 97 0.68 6.62 -17.45
CA PHE A 97 1.73 5.82 -18.11
C PHE A 97 2.96 5.59 -17.21
N MET A 98 3.48 6.65 -16.59
CA MET A 98 4.65 6.56 -15.70
C MET A 98 4.35 5.76 -14.43
N SER A 99 3.20 5.98 -13.80
CA SER A 99 2.75 5.20 -12.64
C SER A 99 2.67 3.71 -12.96
N ARG A 100 2.11 3.35 -14.13
CA ARG A 100 2.00 1.95 -14.56
C ARG A 100 3.37 1.27 -14.72
N LEU A 101 4.40 2.03 -15.09
CA LEU A 101 5.77 1.52 -15.16
C LEU A 101 6.36 1.29 -13.76
N ILE A 102 6.12 2.20 -12.82
CA ILE A 102 6.61 2.10 -11.44
C ILE A 102 5.95 0.93 -10.71
N TYR A 103 4.63 0.78 -10.80
CA TYR A 103 3.85 -0.22 -10.08
C TYR A 103 3.59 -1.50 -10.90
N ARG A 104 4.50 -1.83 -11.82
CA ARG A 104 4.34 -2.98 -12.73
C ARG A 104 4.48 -4.32 -12.00
N LEU A 105 3.67 -5.31 -12.40
CA LEU A 105 3.63 -6.69 -11.86
C LEU A 105 4.96 -7.48 -11.87
N ASN A 106 6.01 -6.98 -12.53
CA ASN A 106 7.31 -7.64 -12.64
C ASN A 106 8.46 -6.64 -12.45
N ALA A 107 8.26 -5.65 -11.59
CA ALA A 107 9.29 -4.68 -11.25
C ALA A 107 10.15 -5.20 -10.09
N TYR A 108 11.48 -5.20 -10.24
CA TYR A 108 12.40 -5.56 -9.15
C TYR A 108 12.35 -4.58 -7.96
N TRP A 109 11.68 -3.44 -8.13
CA TRP A 109 11.55 -2.38 -7.13
C TRP A 109 10.15 -2.29 -6.49
N PHE A 110 9.18 -3.10 -6.91
CA PHE A 110 7.84 -3.13 -6.32
C PHE A 110 7.35 -4.58 -6.16
N ILE A 111 7.26 -5.01 -4.90
CA ILE A 111 6.86 -6.39 -4.57
C ILE A 111 5.38 -6.41 -4.27
N LEU A 112 4.65 -7.19 -5.08
CA LEU A 112 3.24 -7.46 -4.87
C LEU A 112 3.04 -8.53 -3.78
N ILE A 113 1.92 -8.41 -3.08
CA ILE A 113 1.48 -9.33 -2.02
C ILE A 113 0.24 -10.07 -2.49
#